data_AF-B5JLW3-F1
#
_entry.id   AF-B5JLW3-F1
#
_cell.length_a   1.000
_cell.length_b   1.000
_cell.length_c   1.000
_cell.angle_alpha   90.00
_cell.angle_beta   90.00
_cell.angle_gamma   90.00
#
_symmetry.space_group_name_H-M   'P 1'
#
loop_
_entity.id
_entity.type
_entity.pdbx_description
1 polymer ?
#
loop_
_entity_poly.entity_id
_entity_poly.type
_entity_poly.pdbx_seq_one_letter_code
_entity_poly.pdbx_strand_id
1 'polypeptide(L)' 'MQKLCIFVFMIIFSYIGWYLGSLIGGFMSAFFVSGALSLIGVWAGWKVHLRYLD' A
#
# COMPACT_ATOMS: atom_id res chain seq x y z
N MET A 1 -12.43 -10.40 8.93
CA MET A 1 -12.32 -9.20 8.05
C MET A 1 -10.87 -8.74 7.81
N GLN A 2 -9.90 -9.17 8.63
CA GLN A 2 -8.49 -8.78 8.54
C GLN A 2 -7.86 -8.83 7.13
N LYS A 3 -7.96 -9.99 6.46
CA LYS A 3 -7.32 -10.20 5.14
C LYS A 3 -7.85 -9.23 4.09
N LEU A 4 -9.13 -8.88 4.18
CA LEU A 4 -9.82 -7.98 3.26
C LEU A 4 -9.38 -6.52 3.49
N CYS A 5 -9.25 -6.08 4.75
CA CYS A 5 -8.66 -4.78 5.07
C CYS A 5 -7.22 -4.67 4.57
N ILE A 6 -6.38 -5.67 4.84
CA ILE A 6 -5.00 -5.71 4.37
C ILE A 6 -4.94 -5.59 2.85
N PHE A 7 -5.78 -6.34 2.13
CA PHE A 7 -5.83 -6.31 0.66
C PHE A 7 -6.20 -4.92 0.12
N VAL A 8 -7.23 -4.29 0.69
CA VAL A 8 -7.69 -2.95 0.28
C VAL A 8 -6.59 -1.91 0.50
N PHE A 9 -6.00 -1.86 1.69
CA PHE A 9 -4.95 -0.89 1.99
C PHE A 9 -3.69 -1.16 1.16
N MET A 10 -3.28 -2.42 0.97
CA MET A 10 -2.15 -2.76 0.11
C MET A 10 -2.32 -2.19 -1.31
N ILE A 11 -3.50 -2.36 -1.92
CA ILE A 11 -3.77 -1.85 -3.27
C ILE A 11 -3.73 -0.33 -3.32
N ILE A 12 -4.39 0.35 -2.37
CA ILE A 12 -4.44 1.82 -2.34
C ILE A 12 -3.03 2.39 -2.25
N PHE A 13 -2.23 1.91 -1.30
CA PHE A 13 -0.87 2.40 -1.11
C PHE A 13 0.05 2.03 -2.28
N SER A 14 -0.11 0.85 -2.88
CA SER A 14 0.64 0.47 -4.08
C SER A 14 0.32 1.39 -5.27
N TYR A 15 -0.94 1.81 -5.44
CA TYR A 15 -1.33 2.74 -6.50
C TYR A 15 -0.78 4.16 -6.26
N ILE A 16 -0.83 4.63 -5.01
CA ILE A 16 -0.22 5.89 -4.60
C ILE A 16 1.30 5.86 -4.87
N GLY A 17 1.97 4.77 -4.49
CA GLY A 17 3.41 4.62 -4.71
C GLY A 17 3.77 4.53 -6.19
N TRP A 18 2.91 3.92 -7.01
CA TRP A 18 3.09 3.90 -8.46
C TRP A 18 3.01 5.30 -9.06
N TYR A 19 1.98 6.06 -8.70
CA TYR A 19 1.82 7.43 -9.18
C TYR A 19 3.00 8.32 -8.75
N LEU A 20 3.37 8.28 -7.46
CA LEU A 20 4.50 9.05 -6.93
C LEU A 20 5.82 8.67 -7.58
N GLY A 21 6.13 7.37 -7.70
CA GLY A 21 7.37 6.94 -8.33
C GLY A 21 7.39 7.27 -9.83
N SER A 22 6.26 7.14 -10.53
CA SER A 22 6.18 7.50 -11.96
C SER A 22 6.52 8.97 -12.23
N LEU A 23 6.22 9.86 -11.26
CA LEU A 23 6.50 11.28 -11.36
C LEU A 23 7.99 11.63 -11.22
N ILE A 24 8.78 10.78 -10.54
CA ILE A 24 10.15 11.12 -10.11
C ILE A 24 11.20 10.47 -11.02
N GLY A 25 11.01 9.21 -11.44
CA GLY A 25 12.06 8.46 -12.13
C GLY A 25 11.55 7.39 -13.09
N GLY A 26 10.30 7.53 -13.55
CA GLY A 26 9.68 6.59 -14.49
C GLY A 26 9.48 5.19 -13.90
N PHE A 27 9.49 4.18 -14.76
CA PHE A 27 9.01 2.83 -14.44
C PHE A 27 9.74 2.16 -13.26
N MET A 28 11.08 2.21 -13.22
CA MET A 28 11.84 1.54 -12.16
C MET A 28 11.54 2.16 -10.79
N SER A 29 11.51 3.48 -10.70
CA SER A 29 11.16 4.15 -9.46
C SER A 29 9.70 3.92 -9.08
N ALA A 30 8.76 3.91 -10.03
CA ALA A 30 7.36 3.54 -9.81
C ALA A 30 7.24 2.12 -9.23
N PHE A 31 8.00 1.17 -9.77
CA PHE A 31 7.98 -0.22 -9.30
C PHE A 31 8.49 -0.34 -7.85
N PHE A 32 9.65 0.23 -7.54
CA PHE A 32 10.21 0.15 -6.19
C PHE A 32 9.38 0.93 -5.16
N VAL A 33 8.91 2.13 -5.51
CA VAL A 33 8.10 2.97 -4.61
C VAL A 33 6.72 2.35 -4.40
N SER A 34 6.09 1.82 -5.45
CA SER A 34 4.83 1.06 -5.34
C SER A 34 4.99 -0.17 -4.45
N GLY A 35 6.05 -0.96 -4.64
CA GLY A 35 6.36 -2.11 -3.80
C GLY A 35 6.56 -1.75 -2.34
N ALA A 36 7.35 -0.71 -2.05
CA ALA A 36 7.59 -0.24 -0.68
C ALA A 36 6.31 0.26 -0.01
N LEU A 37 5.50 1.07 -0.71
CA LEU A 37 4.23 1.54 -0.17
C LEU A 37 3.21 0.39 0.01
N SER A 38 3.22 -0.64 -0.83
CA SER A 38 2.33 -1.79 -0.67
C SER A 38 2.54 -2.49 0.69
N LEU A 39 3.79 -2.60 1.15
CA LEU A 39 4.14 -3.16 2.47
C LEU A 39 3.63 -2.27 3.61
N ILE A 40 3.72 -0.95 3.45
CA ILE A 40 3.13 0.01 4.39
C ILE A 40 1.60 -0.15 4.44
N GLY A 41 0.97 -0.40 3.28
CA GLY A 41 -0.46 -0.68 3.19
C GLY A 41 -0.87 -1.95 3.91
N VAL A 42 -0.05 -3.01 3.86
CA VAL A 42 -0.29 -4.23 4.65
C VAL A 42 -0.27 -3.93 6.15
N TRP A 43 0.74 -3.19 6.62
CA TRP A 43 0.84 -2.81 8.03
C TRP A 43 -0.33 -1.91 8.46
N ALA A 44 -0.70 -0.93 7.64
CA ALA A 44 -1.83 -0.04 7.90
C ALA A 44 -3.16 -0.81 7.96
N GLY A 45 -3.41 -1.70 7.01
CA GLY A 45 -4.64 -2.51 6.98
C GLY A 45 -4.75 -3.46 8.18
N TRP A 46 -3.63 -4.02 8.64
CA TRP A 46 -3.60 -4.82 9.87
C TRP A 46 -3.91 -3.97 11.11
N LYS A 47 -3.29 -2.79 11.24
CA LYS A 47 -3.52 -1.88 12.36
C LYS A 47 -4.94 -1.35 12.41
N VAL A 48 -5.55 -1.06 11.26
CA VAL A 48 -6.95 -0.64 11.18
C VAL A 48 -7.88 -1.77 11.61
N HIS A 49 -7.63 -3.01 11.18
CA HIS A 49 -8.44 -4.14 11.60
C HIS A 49 -8.41 -4.33 13.13
N LEU A 50 -7.21 -4.38 13.72
CA LEU A 50 -7.00 -4.56 15.17
C LEU A 50 -7.64 -3.46 16.04
N ARG A 51 -7.79 -2.24 15.50
CA ARG A 51 -8.26 -1.08 16.29
C ARG A 51 -9.75 -0.81 16.16
N TYR A 52 -10.38 -1.22 15.06
CA TYR A 52 -11.73 -0.79 14.71
C TYR A 52 -12.68 -1.92 14.32
N LEU A 53 -12.17 -3.14 14.10
CA LEU A 53 -12.94 -4.24 13.51
C LEU A 53 -12.72 -5.59 14.24
N ASP A 54 -12.06 -5.55 15.40
CA ASP A 54 -11.99 -6.64 16.38
C ASP A 54 -13.15 -6.54 17.37
#